data_AF-A0A0B1S2L0-F1
#
_entry.id   AF-A0A0B1S2L0-F1
#
_cell.length_a   1.000
_cell.length_b   1.000
_cell.length_c   1.000
_cell.angle_alpha   90.00
_cell.angle_beta   90.00
_cell.angle_gamma   90.00
#
_symmetry.space_group_name_H-M   'P 1'
#
loop_
_entity.id
_entity.type
_entity.pdbx_description
1 polymer ?
#
loop_
_entity_poly.entity_id
_entity_poly.type
_entity_poly.pdbx_seq_one_letter_code
_entity_poly.pdbx_strand_id
1 'polypeptide(L)'
;MTTLSFLLIFGSLFGVYEIQSMAVDPINLALLNFDKVTKCMLGYTALHYNGYGCYCGRGGSGIPIDGIDTCCMHHDHCYEKAVESGACSSTIWEYINLYDWSCVNSTA
;
A
#
# COMPACT_ATOMS: atom_id res chain seq x y z
N MET A 1 -35.38 -16.37 -42.48
CA MET A 1 -35.83 -15.56 -41.33
C MET A 1 -35.93 -16.49 -40.13
N THR A 2 -35.38 -16.02 -39.00
CA THR A 2 -35.70 -16.34 -37.60
C THR A 2 -35.15 -17.54 -36.82
N THR A 3 -34.21 -18.39 -37.28
CA THR A 3 -33.63 -19.40 -36.35
C THR A 3 -32.09 -19.52 -36.34
N LEU A 4 -31.39 -19.41 -37.48
CA LEU A 4 -29.93 -19.62 -37.48
C LEU A 4 -29.10 -18.38 -37.06
N SER A 5 -29.63 -17.17 -37.24
CA SER A 5 -28.96 -15.93 -36.78
C SER A 5 -29.12 -15.67 -35.28
N PHE A 6 -30.09 -16.30 -34.61
CA PHE A 6 -30.32 -16.09 -33.17
C PHE A 6 -29.41 -16.96 -32.30
N LEU A 7 -28.98 -18.14 -32.75
CA LEU A 7 -28.04 -18.99 -32.01
C LEU A 7 -26.63 -18.38 -31.89
N LEU A 8 -26.21 -17.54 -32.86
CA LEU A 8 -24.94 -16.81 -32.75
C LEU A 8 -25.02 -15.60 -31.80
N ILE A 9 -26.20 -15.00 -31.64
CA ILE A 9 -26.39 -13.86 -30.72
C ILE A 9 -26.57 -14.34 -29.28
N PHE A 10 -27.19 -15.50 -29.07
CA PHE A 10 -27.27 -16.09 -27.73
C PHE A 10 -25.97 -16.80 -27.32
N GLY A 11 -25.18 -17.35 -28.25
CA GLY A 11 -23.84 -17.86 -27.95
C GLY A 11 -22.85 -16.78 -27.50
N SER A 12 -23.04 -15.52 -27.90
CA SER A 12 -22.23 -14.38 -27.44
C SER A 12 -22.74 -13.74 -26.15
N LEU A 13 -24.00 -13.99 -25.76
CA LEU A 13 -24.55 -13.55 -24.46
C LEU A 13 -24.47 -14.64 -23.39
N PHE A 14 -24.30 -15.90 -23.79
CA PHE A 14 -24.13 -17.05 -22.90
C PHE A 14 -22.65 -17.48 -22.73
N GLY A 15 -21.71 -16.64 -23.15
CA GLY A 15 -20.25 -16.88 -23.04
C GLY A 15 -19.49 -15.96 -22.09
N VAL A 16 -20.19 -15.07 -21.38
CA VAL A 16 -19.56 -14.08 -20.47
C VAL A 16 -20.23 -13.97 -19.10
N TYR A 17 -21.12 -14.90 -18.75
CA TYR A 17 -21.69 -15.01 -17.39
C TYR A 17 -20.86 -15.88 -16.45
N GLU A 18 -19.55 -15.89 -16.62
CA GLU A 18 -18.66 -16.06 -15.47
C GLU A 18 -17.58 -15.01 -15.64
N ILE A 19 -17.93 -13.75 -15.32
CA ILE A 19 -16.92 -12.86 -14.76
C ILE A 19 -16.60 -13.48 -13.40
N GLN A 20 -15.75 -14.52 -13.43
CA GLN A 20 -15.08 -15.06 -12.26
C GLN A 20 -14.57 -13.83 -11.53
N SER A 21 -15.04 -13.67 -10.30
CA SER A 21 -14.63 -12.58 -9.42
C SER A 21 -13.12 -12.49 -9.48
N MET A 22 -12.60 -11.52 -10.23
CA MET A 22 -11.26 -11.07 -10.01
C MET A 22 -11.35 -10.44 -8.63
N ALA A 23 -11.07 -11.22 -7.59
CA ALA A 23 -10.56 -10.66 -6.36
C ALA A 23 -9.23 -10.01 -6.74
N VAL A 24 -9.32 -8.84 -7.38
CA VAL A 24 -8.25 -7.87 -7.41
C VAL A 24 -8.15 -7.50 -5.94
N ASP A 25 -7.12 -8.03 -5.26
CA ASP A 25 -6.79 -7.57 -3.93
C ASP A 25 -6.83 -6.04 -3.96
N PRO A 26 -7.64 -5.39 -3.11
CA PRO A 26 -7.86 -3.96 -3.20
C PRO A 26 -6.56 -3.27 -2.80
N ILE A 27 -5.76 -2.95 -3.83
CA ILE A 27 -4.60 -2.07 -3.80
C ILE A 27 -3.52 -2.52 -2.78
N ASN A 28 -2.53 -3.29 -3.25
CA ASN A 28 -1.28 -3.60 -2.51
C ASN A 28 -0.32 -2.40 -2.43
N LEU A 29 -0.84 -1.18 -2.25
CA LEU A 29 -0.02 0.01 -2.17
C LEU A 29 0.94 -0.08 -0.98
N ALA A 30 2.23 0.20 -1.19
CA ALA A 30 3.25 0.19 -0.14
C ALA A 30 2.82 0.94 1.12
N LEU A 31 2.17 2.10 0.97
CA LEU A 31 1.67 2.89 2.09
C LEU A 31 0.52 2.21 2.86
N LEU A 32 -0.37 1.49 2.16
CA LEU A 32 -1.43 0.70 2.81
C LEU A 32 -0.85 -0.55 3.50
N ASN A 33 0.20 -1.14 2.93
CA ASN A 33 0.94 -2.21 3.59
C ASN A 33 1.62 -1.70 4.85
N PHE A 34 2.21 -0.49 4.81
CA PHE A 34 2.79 0.14 5.99
C PHE A 34 1.76 0.33 7.11
N ASP A 35 0.54 0.78 6.79
CA ASP A 35 -0.55 0.89 7.77
C ASP A 35 -0.90 -0.45 8.44
N LYS A 36 -0.88 -1.54 7.67
CA LYS A 36 -1.09 -2.90 8.19
C LYS A 36 0.10 -3.39 9.02
N VAL A 37 1.33 -3.04 8.63
CA VAL A 37 2.56 -3.35 9.39
C VAL A 37 2.54 -2.65 10.74
N THR A 38 2.23 -1.35 10.81
CA THR A 38 2.16 -0.65 12.10
C THR A 38 1.04 -1.21 12.96
N LYS A 39 -0.12 -1.54 12.37
CA LYS A 39 -1.22 -2.16 13.12
C LYS A 39 -0.81 -3.52 13.68
N CYS A 40 -0.07 -4.31 12.90
CA CYS A 40 0.51 -5.55 13.37
C CYS A 40 1.50 -5.31 14.52
N MET A 41 2.50 -4.46 14.35
CA MET A 41 3.63 -4.33 15.29
C MET A 41 3.33 -3.49 16.54
N LEU A 42 2.46 -2.50 16.41
CA LEU A 42 2.22 -1.47 17.42
C LEU A 42 0.79 -1.48 17.97
N GLY A 43 -0.12 -2.24 17.35
CA GLY A 43 -1.53 -2.32 17.75
C GLY A 43 -2.41 -1.17 17.23
N TYR A 44 -1.84 -0.18 16.54
CA TYR A 44 -2.55 0.94 15.91
C TYR A 44 -2.04 1.25 14.50
N THR A 45 -2.89 1.92 13.72
CA THR A 45 -2.62 2.30 12.32
C THR A 45 -1.59 3.41 12.22
N ALA A 46 -0.88 3.50 11.09
CA ALA A 46 0.15 4.51 10.87
C ALA A 46 -0.45 5.92 10.88
N LEU A 47 -1.73 6.02 10.53
CA LEU A 47 -2.52 7.25 10.62
C LEU A 47 -2.57 7.87 12.02
N HIS A 48 -2.35 7.09 13.08
CA HIS A 48 -2.36 7.61 14.46
C HIS A 48 -1.32 8.72 14.68
N TYR A 49 -0.16 8.63 14.02
CA TYR A 49 0.91 9.61 14.11
C TYR A 49 1.04 10.50 12.87
N ASN A 50 0.08 10.45 11.93
CA ASN A 50 0.15 11.32 10.77
C ASN A 50 -0.06 12.79 11.17
N GLY A 51 0.94 13.64 10.90
CA GLY A 51 0.98 15.03 11.32
C GLY A 51 1.47 15.22 12.77
N TYR A 52 2.13 14.22 13.35
CA TYR A 52 2.70 14.31 14.70
C TYR A 52 4.15 14.79 14.67
N GLY A 53 4.52 15.64 15.64
CA GLY A 53 5.89 16.08 15.81
C GLY A 53 6.45 16.85 14.60
N CYS A 54 7.74 16.69 14.36
CA CYS A 54 8.48 17.34 13.29
C CYS A 54 8.64 16.47 12.04
N TYR A 55 8.50 15.15 12.16
CA TYR A 55 8.82 14.17 11.10
C TYR A 55 7.70 13.18 10.79
N CYS A 56 6.74 12.91 11.68
CA CYS A 56 5.70 11.93 11.37
C CYS A 56 4.66 12.52 10.40
N GLY A 57 4.88 12.42 9.09
CA GLY A 57 3.98 12.93 8.07
C GLY A 57 4.66 13.21 6.74
N ARG A 58 4.22 14.26 6.04
CA ARG A 58 4.84 14.67 4.77
C ARG A 58 6.08 15.53 5.05
N GLY A 59 7.25 15.01 4.70
CA GLY A 59 8.54 15.67 4.90
C GLY A 59 8.93 15.69 6.38
N GLY A 60 9.97 16.44 6.73
CA GLY A 60 10.36 16.59 8.12
C GLY A 60 11.60 17.46 8.25
N SER A 61 11.70 18.20 9.36
CA SER A 61 12.88 19.04 9.64
C SER A 61 12.94 19.45 11.10
N GLY A 62 14.14 19.78 11.59
CA GLY A 62 14.34 20.27 12.94
C GLY A 62 14.82 19.17 13.90
N ILE A 63 14.48 19.32 15.19
CA ILE A 63 14.87 18.38 16.24
C ILE A 63 13.63 17.56 16.62
N PRO A 64 13.68 16.21 16.55
CA PRO A 64 12.56 15.38 16.98
C PRO A 64 12.12 15.70 18.41
N ILE A 65 10.81 15.80 18.63
CA ILE A 65 10.28 16.21 19.93
C ILE A 65 10.28 15.08 20.97
N ASP A 66 10.28 13.83 20.53
CA ASP A 66 10.33 12.64 21.37
C ASP A 66 10.86 11.40 20.63
N GLY A 67 10.74 10.22 21.25
CA GLY A 67 11.18 8.95 20.68
C GLY A 67 10.37 8.49 19.47
N ILE A 68 9.07 8.80 19.40
CA ILE A 68 8.23 8.43 18.26
C ILE A 68 8.60 9.30 17.05
N ASP A 69 8.75 10.59 17.26
CA ASP A 69 9.17 11.53 16.22
C ASP A 69 10.59 11.19 15.71
N THR A 70 11.45 10.68 16.58
CA THR A 70 12.77 10.15 16.19
C THR A 70 12.66 8.93 15.29
N CYS A 71 11.71 8.01 15.54
CA CYS A 71 11.45 6.88 14.66
C CYS A 71 10.98 7.36 13.27
N CYS A 72 10.12 8.38 13.21
CA CYS A 72 9.67 8.97 11.94
C CYS A 72 10.83 9.62 11.17
N MET A 73 11.70 10.37 11.85
CA MET A 73 12.93 10.90 11.24
C MET A 73 13.79 9.79 10.63
N HIS A 74 13.98 8.67 11.33
CA HIS A 74 14.72 7.54 10.79
C HIS A 74 14.02 6.87 9.61
N HIS A 75 12.69 6.80 9.62
CA HIS A 75 11.90 6.30 8.51
C HIS A 75 12.07 7.17 7.26
N ASP A 76 11.98 8.49 7.39
CA ASP A 76 12.20 9.43 6.29
C ASP A 76 13.61 9.31 5.71
N HIS A 77 14.65 9.25 6.55
CA HIS A 77 16.01 9.02 6.09
C HIS A 77 16.21 7.65 5.43
N CYS A 78 15.43 6.63 5.80
CA CYS A 78 15.48 5.32 5.16
C CYS A 78 14.96 5.40 3.71
N TYR A 79 13.87 6.14 3.51
CA TYR A 79 13.32 6.44 2.19
C TYR A 79 14.31 7.26 1.36
N GLU A 80 14.84 8.35 1.89
CA GLU A 80 15.86 9.15 1.19
C GLU A 80 17.05 8.30 0.71
N LYS A 81 17.58 7.42 1.57
CA LYS A 81 18.67 6.50 1.20
C LYS A 81 18.28 5.50 0.13
N ALA A 82 17.04 5.02 0.12
CA ALA A 82 16.57 4.11 -0.93
C ALA A 82 16.52 4.82 -2.29
N VAL A 83 16.15 6.10 -2.34
CA VAL A 83 16.27 6.92 -3.56
C VAL A 83 17.74 7.18 -3.92
N GLU A 84 18.55 7.65 -2.97
CA GLU A 84 19.96 8.02 -3.20
C GLU A 84 20.81 6.84 -3.68
N SER A 85 20.55 5.64 -3.16
CA SER A 85 21.23 4.41 -3.59
C SER A 85 20.77 3.90 -4.95
N GLY A 86 19.70 4.48 -5.52
CA GLY A 86 19.09 4.02 -6.77
C GLY A 86 18.24 2.77 -6.62
N ALA A 87 17.99 2.29 -5.39
CA ALA A 87 17.08 1.18 -5.13
C ALA A 87 15.62 1.55 -5.47
N CYS A 88 15.27 2.83 -5.29
CA CYS A 88 14.01 3.42 -5.71
C CYS A 88 14.27 4.62 -6.62
N SER A 89 13.43 4.82 -7.64
CA SER A 89 13.64 5.92 -8.60
C SER A 89 13.13 7.28 -8.11
N SER A 90 12.25 7.29 -7.10
CA SER A 90 11.79 8.49 -6.39
C SER A 90 11.04 8.10 -5.11
N THR A 91 10.76 9.08 -4.26
CA THR A 91 9.93 8.89 -3.06
C THR A 91 8.50 8.48 -3.38
N ILE A 92 7.95 8.90 -4.52
CA ILE A 92 6.63 8.42 -4.98
C ILE A 92 6.66 6.91 -5.16
N TRP A 93 7.75 6.39 -5.73
CA TRP A 93 7.91 4.94 -5.92
C TRP A 93 7.92 4.20 -4.60
N GLU A 94 8.48 4.74 -3.53
CA GLU A 94 8.46 4.10 -2.21
C GLU A 94 7.05 3.97 -1.63
N TYR A 95 6.15 4.92 -1.94
CA TYR A 95 4.76 4.83 -1.50
C TYR A 95 3.92 3.86 -2.33
N ILE A 96 4.33 3.55 -3.57
CA ILE A 96 3.52 2.75 -4.50
C ILE A 96 4.11 1.38 -4.82
N ASN A 97 5.39 1.16 -4.56
CA ASN A 97 6.07 -0.09 -4.89
C ASN A 97 5.44 -1.24 -4.11
N LEU A 98 5.18 -2.34 -4.80
CA LEU A 98 4.60 -3.52 -4.19
C LEU A 98 5.72 -4.27 -3.47
N TYR A 99 5.49 -4.61 -2.22
CA TYR A 99 6.35 -5.51 -1.48
C TYR A 99 5.51 -6.52 -0.72
N ASP A 100 6.04 -7.74 -0.65
CA ASP A 100 5.45 -8.80 0.15
C ASP A 100 5.83 -8.60 1.61
N TRP A 101 4.84 -8.74 2.49
CA TRP A 101 5.04 -8.67 3.93
C TRP A 101 4.07 -9.64 4.62
N SER A 102 4.41 -10.04 5.83
CA SER A 102 3.54 -10.85 6.68
C SER A 102 3.69 -10.45 8.14
N CYS A 103 2.62 -10.61 8.91
CA CYS A 103 2.60 -10.39 10.35
C CYS A 103 2.77 -11.74 11.06
N VAL A 104 3.85 -11.93 11.80
CA VAL A 104 4.12 -13.19 12.52
C VAL A 104 4.39 -12.89 13.98
N ASN A 105 3.67 -13.57 14.89
CA ASN A 105 3.87 -13.51 16.34
C ASN A 105 3.87 -12.08 16.93
N SER A 106 2.96 -11.22 16.49
CA SER A 106 2.81 -9.91 17.13
C SER A 106 2.20 -10.07 18.54
N THR A 107 2.76 -9.33 19.50
CA THR A 107 2.29 -9.22 20.88
C THR A 107 2.05 -7.76 21.30
N ALA A 108 1.62 -6.93 20.34
CA ALA A 108 1.40 -5.49 20.53
C ALA A 108 0.74 -5.13 21.88
#